data_AF-A0A164YCJ6-F1
#
_entry.id   AF-A0A164YCJ6-F1
#
_cell.length_a   1.000
_cell.length_b   1.000
_cell.length_c   1.000
_cell.angle_alpha   90.00
_cell.angle_beta   90.00
_cell.angle_gamma   90.00
#
_symmetry.space_group_name_H-M   'P 1'
#
loop_
_entity.id
_entity.type
_entity.pdbx_description
1 polymer ?
#
loop_
_entity_poly.entity_id
_entity_poly.type
_entity_poly.pdbx_seq_one_letter_code
_entity_poly.pdbx_strand_id
1 'polypeptide(L)'
;MSLPSTFHVFDPRPEFPFLVTARRYIPPRPSATGCTLVFAHGTGYHKELWEPCLERIFELAGSKGYPIREAWSLDAPGHGDAGILNATVLRSGYSVLCNWQDYGRAINLFLTQFEDGYFRGHYLIGIGHSMGAVALILAVTFKPMLHFESVVLCDPMMYSQEIDEGPFIRKTVGGFVEGGKRRRDIWPSKKDALEGFLKRPAFQRWNRKALEIYCEHGLVELPTLNYPDKSGVTLKCFKDHERVRGDCLSFVLSF
;
A
#
# COMPACT_ATOMS: atom_id res chain seq x y z
N MET A 1 16.89 -4.84 -15.16
CA MET A 1 15.65 -5.02 -15.94
C MET A 1 14.49 -4.94 -14.97
N SER A 2 13.38 -4.30 -15.35
CA SER A 2 12.16 -4.29 -14.53
C SER A 2 11.57 -5.71 -14.47
N LEU A 3 10.96 -6.07 -13.34
CA LEU A 3 10.28 -7.35 -13.22
C LEU A 3 9.10 -7.42 -14.19
N PRO A 4 8.92 -8.52 -14.95
CA PRO A 4 7.72 -8.72 -15.75
C PRO A 4 6.48 -8.59 -14.88
N SER A 5 5.62 -7.63 -15.21
CA SER A 5 4.44 -7.32 -14.41
C SER A 5 3.23 -6.91 -15.25
N THR A 6 2.04 -7.12 -14.69
CA THR A 6 0.76 -6.69 -15.28
C THR A 6 -0.05 -5.91 -14.26
N PHE A 7 -0.71 -4.84 -14.71
CA PHE A 7 -1.56 -3.98 -13.91
C PHE A 7 -3.02 -4.45 -13.98
N HIS A 8 -3.70 -4.44 -12.85
CA HIS A 8 -5.07 -4.92 -12.70
C HIS A 8 -5.91 -3.92 -11.92
N VAL A 9 -7.17 -3.79 -12.32
CA VAL A 9 -8.20 -3.04 -11.59
C VAL A 9 -9.35 -3.99 -11.29
N PHE A 10 -9.77 -4.02 -10.03
CA PHE A 10 -10.88 -4.80 -9.55
C PHE A 10 -11.97 -3.88 -9.02
N ASP A 11 -13.21 -4.17 -9.40
CA ASP A 11 -14.40 -3.43 -9.01
C ASP A 11 -15.30 -4.30 -8.10
N PRO A 12 -15.23 -4.09 -6.77
CA PRO A 12 -16.03 -4.84 -5.79
C PRO A 12 -17.43 -4.26 -5.54
N ARG A 13 -17.93 -3.35 -6.38
CA ARG A 13 -19.26 -2.76 -6.17
C ARG A 13 -20.38 -3.79 -6.35
N PRO A 14 -21.48 -3.70 -5.58
CA PRO A 14 -21.82 -2.62 -4.64
C PRO A 14 -21.26 -2.81 -3.21
N GLU A 15 -20.54 -3.89 -2.92
CA GLU A 15 -20.13 -4.25 -1.56
C GLU A 15 -19.12 -3.27 -0.96
N PHE A 16 -18.28 -2.68 -1.80
CA PHE A 16 -17.24 -1.73 -1.40
C PHE A 16 -17.15 -0.57 -2.40
N PRO A 17 -17.08 0.69 -1.94
CA PRO A 17 -17.25 1.86 -2.82
C PRO A 17 -15.99 2.20 -3.62
N PHE A 18 -14.85 1.58 -3.31
CA PHE A 18 -13.56 1.88 -3.92
C PHE A 18 -13.15 0.80 -4.92
N LEU A 19 -12.58 1.24 -6.03
CA LEU A 19 -11.83 0.39 -6.94
C LEU A 19 -10.52 -0.02 -6.28
N VAL A 20 -10.11 -1.27 -6.50
CA VAL A 20 -8.85 -1.83 -6.01
C VAL A 20 -7.88 -1.94 -7.18
N THR A 21 -6.67 -1.42 -7.03
CA THR A 21 -5.62 -1.58 -8.04
C THR A 21 -4.53 -2.50 -7.53
N ALA A 22 -4.13 -3.44 -8.36
CA ALA A 22 -3.09 -4.41 -8.05
C ALA A 22 -2.08 -4.54 -9.19
N ARG A 23 -0.89 -5.02 -8.86
CA ARG A 23 0.15 -5.36 -9.84
C ARG A 23 0.62 -6.78 -9.58
N ARG A 24 0.57 -7.60 -10.63
CA ARG A 24 1.00 -8.99 -10.62
C ARG A 24 2.41 -9.09 -11.18
N TYR A 25 3.27 -9.86 -10.53
CA TYR A 25 4.65 -10.12 -10.90
C TYR A 25 4.90 -11.62 -11.03
N ILE A 26 5.58 -12.01 -12.11
CA ILE A 26 5.93 -13.42 -12.36
C ILE A 26 7.43 -13.61 -12.12
N PRO A 27 7.85 -14.54 -11.24
CA PRO A 27 9.26 -14.84 -11.04
C PRO A 27 9.86 -15.47 -12.31
N PRO A 28 11.19 -15.40 -12.52
CA PRO A 28 11.83 -16.00 -13.70
C PRO A 28 11.61 -17.51 -13.87
N ARG A 29 11.35 -18.21 -12.76
CA ARG A 29 11.05 -19.65 -12.71
C ARG A 29 9.77 -19.87 -11.88
N PRO A 30 8.58 -19.64 -12.46
CA PRO A 30 7.32 -19.78 -11.72
C PRO A 30 7.00 -21.26 -11.50
N SER A 31 6.39 -21.56 -10.35
CA SER A 31 5.89 -22.88 -10.01
C SER A 31 4.38 -22.84 -9.82
N ALA A 32 3.64 -23.64 -10.59
CA ALA A 32 2.19 -23.75 -10.42
C ALA A 32 1.79 -24.28 -9.04
N THR A 33 2.64 -25.03 -8.35
CA THR A 33 2.40 -25.50 -6.97
C THR A 33 3.04 -24.61 -5.91
N GLY A 34 3.72 -23.53 -6.31
CA GLY A 34 4.36 -22.59 -5.40
C GLY A 34 3.39 -21.65 -4.70
N CYS A 35 3.92 -20.88 -3.75
CA CYS A 35 3.13 -19.88 -3.04
C CYS A 35 2.85 -18.64 -3.89
N THR A 36 1.72 -17.99 -3.61
CA THR A 36 1.41 -16.65 -4.10
C THR A 36 1.72 -15.65 -2.99
N LEU A 37 2.64 -14.74 -3.27
CA LEU A 37 3.00 -13.68 -2.33
C LEU A 37 2.04 -12.49 -2.51
N VAL A 38 1.54 -11.92 -1.41
CA VAL A 38 0.66 -10.75 -1.41
C VAL A 38 1.32 -9.64 -0.61
N PHE A 39 1.55 -8.48 -1.23
CA PHE A 39 2.25 -7.35 -0.65
C PHE A 39 1.30 -6.17 -0.36
N ALA A 40 1.38 -5.65 0.86
CA ALA A 40 0.63 -4.49 1.33
C ALA A 40 1.58 -3.37 1.80
N HIS A 41 1.50 -2.19 1.17
CA HIS A 41 2.45 -1.09 1.41
C HIS A 41 2.10 -0.26 2.67
N GLY A 42 3.07 0.52 3.15
CA GLY A 42 2.88 1.46 4.27
C GLY A 42 2.22 2.78 3.86
N THR A 43 1.83 3.60 4.82
CA THR A 43 1.25 4.93 4.55
C THR A 43 2.21 5.81 3.76
N GLY A 44 1.67 6.53 2.76
CA GLY A 44 2.45 7.38 1.85
C GLY A 44 3.25 6.62 0.79
N TYR A 45 3.18 5.29 0.76
CA TYR A 45 3.80 4.46 -0.29
C TYR A 45 2.76 3.99 -1.32
N HIS A 46 3.20 3.16 -2.28
CA HIS A 46 2.36 2.55 -3.32
C HIS A 46 2.90 1.16 -3.69
N LYS A 47 2.09 0.37 -4.41
CA LYS A 47 2.31 -1.06 -4.69
C LYS A 47 3.61 -1.39 -5.44
N GLU A 48 4.10 -0.52 -6.32
CA GLU A 48 5.36 -0.73 -7.08
C GLU A 48 6.61 -0.61 -6.20
N LEU A 49 6.53 0.01 -5.02
CA LEU A 49 7.69 0.21 -4.15
C LEU A 49 8.32 -1.11 -3.67
N TRP A 50 7.58 -2.22 -3.77
CA TRP A 50 8.05 -3.56 -3.47
C TRP A 50 8.99 -4.16 -4.53
N GLU A 51 9.10 -3.58 -5.72
CA GLU A 51 9.87 -4.17 -6.83
C GLU A 51 11.33 -4.52 -6.49
N PRO A 52 12.12 -3.65 -5.83
CA PRO A 52 13.48 -4.01 -5.44
C PRO A 52 13.52 -5.18 -4.44
N CYS A 53 12.50 -5.29 -3.57
CA CYS A 53 12.37 -6.39 -2.63
C CYS A 53 12.00 -7.69 -3.36
N LEU A 54 11.04 -7.63 -4.27
CA LEU A 54 10.59 -8.75 -5.10
C LEU A 54 11.73 -9.33 -5.95
N GLU A 55 12.57 -8.49 -6.54
CA GLU A 55 13.75 -8.93 -7.29
C GLU A 55 14.66 -9.80 -6.43
N ARG A 56 14.93 -9.35 -5.20
CA ARG A 56 15.78 -10.08 -4.26
C ARG A 56 15.12 -11.36 -3.78
N ILE A 57 13.80 -11.33 -3.51
CA ILE A 57 13.04 -12.53 -3.10
C ILE A 57 13.07 -13.58 -4.21
N PHE A 58 12.82 -13.21 -5.46
CA PHE A 58 12.80 -14.14 -6.59
C PHE A 58 14.18 -14.74 -6.86
N GLU A 59 15.24 -13.94 -6.74
CA GLU A 59 16.63 -14.43 -6.84
C GLU A 59 16.96 -15.44 -5.74
N LEU A 60 16.63 -15.11 -4.48
CA LEU A 60 16.89 -15.98 -3.33
C LEU A 60 16.06 -17.26 -3.38
N ALA A 61 14.78 -17.16 -3.73
CA ALA A 61 13.90 -18.31 -3.87
C ALA A 61 14.38 -19.24 -4.99
N GLY A 62 14.78 -18.67 -6.13
CA GLY A 62 15.33 -19.43 -7.24
C GLY A 62 16.66 -20.11 -6.91
N SER A 63 17.53 -19.49 -6.11
CA SER A 63 18.81 -20.10 -5.72
C SER A 63 18.64 -21.20 -4.66
N LYS A 64 17.66 -21.06 -3.76
CA LYS A 64 17.37 -22.04 -2.69
C LYS A 64 16.35 -23.10 -3.07
N GLY A 65 15.75 -23.02 -4.25
CA GLY A 65 14.72 -23.96 -4.71
C GLY A 65 13.36 -23.78 -4.04
N TYR A 66 13.05 -22.59 -3.50
CA TYR A 66 11.72 -22.32 -2.95
C TYR A 66 10.73 -22.00 -4.08
N PRO A 67 9.62 -22.75 -4.20
CA PRO A 67 8.68 -22.58 -5.29
C PRO A 67 7.79 -21.35 -5.05
N ILE A 68 7.89 -20.37 -5.94
CA ILE A 68 6.98 -19.21 -5.98
C ILE A 68 6.14 -19.31 -7.26
N ARG A 69 4.82 -19.20 -7.12
CA ARG A 69 3.90 -19.09 -8.26
C ARG A 69 4.00 -17.70 -8.88
N GLU A 70 3.77 -16.69 -8.07
CA GLU A 70 3.66 -15.29 -8.46
C GLU A 70 3.66 -14.38 -7.22
N ALA A 71 3.72 -13.07 -7.44
CA ALA A 71 3.49 -12.07 -6.41
C ALA A 71 2.47 -11.03 -6.86
N TRP A 72 1.72 -10.50 -5.93
CA TRP A 72 0.74 -9.43 -6.13
C TRP A 72 1.01 -8.31 -5.13
N SER A 73 1.04 -7.06 -5.57
CA SER A 73 1.05 -5.89 -4.68
C SER A 73 -0.18 -5.04 -4.91
N LEU A 74 -0.80 -4.54 -3.84
CA LEU A 74 -2.06 -3.80 -3.89
C LEU A 74 -1.89 -2.39 -3.36
N ASP A 75 -2.59 -1.42 -3.95
CA ASP A 75 -2.69 -0.07 -3.38
C ASP A 75 -3.82 0.02 -2.35
N ALA A 76 -3.61 0.81 -1.29
CA ALA A 76 -4.69 1.26 -0.43
C ALA A 76 -5.64 2.21 -1.19
N PRO A 77 -6.95 2.27 -0.87
CA PRO A 77 -7.92 3.03 -1.66
C PRO A 77 -7.57 4.49 -1.94
N GLY A 78 -6.90 5.16 -0.99
CA GLY A 78 -6.45 6.56 -1.10
C GLY A 78 -4.97 6.75 -1.51
N HIS A 79 -4.28 5.70 -1.96
CA HIS A 79 -2.85 5.70 -2.30
C HIS A 79 -2.62 5.19 -3.73
N GLY A 80 -1.46 5.53 -4.30
CA GLY A 80 -1.06 5.01 -5.61
C GLY A 80 -2.11 5.23 -6.70
N ASP A 81 -2.25 4.28 -7.62
CA ASP A 81 -3.20 4.42 -8.72
C ASP A 81 -4.66 4.37 -8.22
N ALA A 82 -4.94 3.61 -7.16
CA ALA A 82 -6.25 3.59 -6.52
C ALA A 82 -6.69 4.97 -6.04
N GLY A 83 -5.79 5.77 -5.45
CA GLY A 83 -6.08 7.13 -5.00
C GLY A 83 -6.56 8.06 -6.13
N ILE A 84 -6.05 7.85 -7.34
CA ILE A 84 -6.46 8.61 -8.53
C ILE A 84 -7.82 8.12 -9.03
N LEU A 85 -7.99 6.81 -9.18
CA LEU A 85 -9.26 6.23 -9.66
C LEU A 85 -10.42 6.50 -8.70
N ASN A 86 -10.15 6.53 -7.40
CA ASN A 86 -11.13 6.75 -6.35
C ASN A 86 -11.30 8.23 -5.98
N ALA A 87 -10.62 9.18 -6.64
CA ALA A 87 -10.58 10.58 -6.21
C ALA A 87 -11.97 11.22 -6.01
N THR A 88 -12.92 10.90 -6.89
CA THR A 88 -14.31 11.39 -6.77
C THR A 88 -15.01 10.84 -5.53
N VAL A 89 -14.89 9.53 -5.27
CA VAL A 89 -15.49 8.86 -4.11
C VAL A 89 -14.82 9.35 -2.82
N LEU A 90 -13.51 9.48 -2.83
CA LEU A 90 -12.77 9.99 -1.68
C LEU A 90 -13.20 11.43 -1.33
N ARG A 91 -13.48 12.28 -2.31
CA ARG A 91 -13.96 13.65 -2.06
C ARG A 91 -15.42 13.75 -1.62
N SER A 92 -16.24 12.72 -1.78
CA SER A 92 -17.67 12.76 -1.40
C SER A 92 -17.93 12.54 0.10
N GLY A 93 -16.88 12.52 0.93
CA GLY A 93 -16.97 12.37 2.39
C GLY A 93 -16.09 11.25 2.96
N TYR A 94 -15.50 10.43 2.08
CA TYR A 94 -14.65 9.30 2.48
C TYR A 94 -13.18 9.67 2.76
N SER A 95 -12.74 10.88 2.39
CA SER A 95 -11.37 11.35 2.61
C SER A 95 -10.99 11.45 4.10
N VAL A 96 -11.99 11.55 4.97
CA VAL A 96 -11.83 11.55 6.45
C VAL A 96 -12.00 10.14 7.04
N LEU A 97 -12.45 9.17 6.23
CA LEU A 97 -12.90 7.84 6.66
C LEU A 97 -12.04 6.68 6.13
N CYS A 98 -11.09 6.91 5.22
CA CYS A 98 -10.22 5.85 4.69
C CYS A 98 -9.23 5.37 5.77
N ASN A 99 -9.73 4.54 6.66
CA ASN A 99 -8.99 3.90 7.74
C ASN A 99 -8.22 2.70 7.19
N TRP A 100 -7.29 2.16 7.98
CA TRP A 100 -6.53 0.97 7.58
C TRP A 100 -7.42 -0.28 7.39
N GLN A 101 -8.67 -0.23 7.88
CA GLN A 101 -9.67 -1.28 7.68
C GLN A 101 -10.18 -1.32 6.24
N ASP A 102 -10.36 -0.18 5.57
CA ASP A 102 -10.72 -0.14 4.15
C ASP A 102 -9.62 -0.77 3.29
N TYR A 103 -8.35 -0.61 3.68
CA TYR A 103 -7.26 -1.31 2.99
C TYR A 103 -7.33 -2.83 3.24
N GLY A 104 -7.58 -3.26 4.48
CA GLY A 104 -7.81 -4.67 4.79
C GLY A 104 -9.00 -5.26 4.03
N ARG A 105 -10.10 -4.50 3.92
CA ARG A 105 -11.30 -4.89 3.18
C ARG A 105 -11.04 -4.97 1.66
N ALA A 106 -10.30 -4.02 1.10
CA ALA A 106 -9.85 -4.06 -0.28
C ALA A 106 -9.02 -5.32 -0.57
N ILE A 107 -8.08 -5.67 0.32
CA ILE A 107 -7.28 -6.89 0.22
C ILE A 107 -8.18 -8.14 0.31
N ASN A 108 -9.11 -8.19 1.27
CA ASN A 108 -10.03 -9.31 1.44
C ASN A 108 -10.88 -9.55 0.18
N LEU A 109 -11.56 -8.52 -0.31
CA LEU A 109 -12.44 -8.63 -1.47
C LEU A 109 -11.64 -8.99 -2.73
N PHE A 110 -10.48 -8.37 -2.93
CA PHE A 110 -9.63 -8.72 -4.06
C PHE A 110 -9.21 -10.20 -4.02
N LEU A 111 -8.71 -10.69 -2.89
CA LEU A 111 -8.24 -12.07 -2.80
C LEU A 111 -9.36 -13.11 -2.80
N THR A 112 -10.61 -12.72 -2.50
CA THR A 112 -11.73 -13.66 -2.44
C THR A 112 -12.63 -13.63 -3.67
N GLN A 113 -12.66 -12.52 -4.42
CA GLN A 113 -13.63 -12.29 -5.50
C GLN A 113 -13.00 -11.93 -6.86
N PHE A 114 -11.72 -11.55 -6.92
CA PHE A 114 -11.08 -11.20 -8.20
C PHE A 114 -11.17 -12.35 -9.21
N GLU A 115 -11.63 -12.03 -10.43
CA GLU A 115 -11.88 -12.98 -11.54
C GLU A 115 -12.61 -14.27 -11.11
N ASP A 116 -13.69 -14.13 -10.35
CA ASP A 116 -14.52 -15.25 -9.83
C ASP A 116 -13.72 -16.28 -9.01
N GLY A 117 -12.83 -15.76 -8.16
CA GLY A 117 -12.06 -16.57 -7.22
C GLY A 117 -10.75 -17.08 -7.79
N TYR A 118 -10.02 -16.22 -8.52
CA TYR A 118 -8.69 -16.48 -9.06
C TYR A 118 -7.74 -17.15 -8.05
N PHE A 119 -7.77 -16.70 -6.80
CA PHE A 119 -6.88 -17.17 -5.74
C PHE A 119 -7.38 -18.45 -5.03
N ARG A 120 -8.50 -19.04 -5.44
CA ARG A 120 -9.02 -20.27 -4.83
C ARG A 120 -7.99 -21.39 -4.97
N GLY A 121 -7.60 -21.99 -3.85
CA GLY A 121 -6.59 -23.05 -3.79
C GLY A 121 -5.13 -22.57 -3.91
N HIS A 122 -4.88 -21.26 -3.92
CA HIS A 122 -3.51 -20.74 -3.85
C HIS A 122 -2.98 -20.80 -2.40
N TYR A 123 -1.69 -21.10 -2.25
CA TYR A 123 -0.99 -20.96 -0.97
C TYR A 123 -0.58 -19.50 -0.76
N LEU A 124 -1.38 -18.74 -0.04
CA LEU A 124 -1.19 -17.30 0.13
C LEU A 124 -0.22 -16.99 1.27
N ILE A 125 0.78 -16.15 1.00
CA ILE A 125 1.67 -15.58 2.01
C ILE A 125 1.55 -14.06 1.96
N GLY A 126 1.12 -13.44 3.07
CA GLY A 126 1.00 -11.99 3.18
C GLY A 126 2.30 -11.34 3.66
N ILE A 127 2.71 -10.22 3.05
CA ILE A 127 3.85 -9.41 3.46
C ILE A 127 3.39 -7.96 3.55
N GLY A 128 3.42 -7.38 4.74
CA GLY A 128 2.91 -6.03 4.97
C GLY A 128 3.92 -5.17 5.70
N HIS A 129 3.98 -3.89 5.36
CA HIS A 129 4.77 -2.89 6.09
C HIS A 129 3.88 -1.83 6.72
N SER A 130 4.09 -1.53 8.00
CA SER A 130 3.38 -0.48 8.75
C SER A 130 1.85 -0.61 8.60
N MET A 131 1.17 0.38 8.01
CA MET A 131 -0.25 0.30 7.64
C MET A 131 -0.62 -0.99 6.91
N GLY A 132 0.20 -1.44 5.96
CA GLY A 132 -0.05 -2.67 5.20
C GLY A 132 0.05 -3.93 6.06
N ALA A 133 0.90 -3.93 7.09
CA ALA A 133 0.96 -5.04 8.05
C ALA A 133 -0.35 -5.16 8.83
N VAL A 134 -0.86 -4.03 9.33
CA VAL A 134 -2.16 -3.98 10.03
C VAL A 134 -3.31 -4.33 9.09
N ALA A 135 -3.27 -3.86 7.84
CA ALA A 135 -4.28 -4.17 6.84
C ALA A 135 -4.37 -5.68 6.54
N LEU A 136 -3.24 -6.42 6.51
CA LEU A 136 -3.27 -7.87 6.34
C LEU A 136 -3.92 -8.60 7.52
N ILE A 137 -3.70 -8.13 8.75
CA ILE A 137 -4.38 -8.66 9.94
C ILE A 137 -5.89 -8.42 9.84
N LEU A 138 -6.30 -7.21 9.48
CA LEU A 138 -7.71 -6.87 9.31
C LEU A 138 -8.35 -7.61 8.13
N ALA A 139 -7.60 -7.90 7.06
CA ALA A 139 -8.12 -8.59 5.89
C ALA A 139 -8.71 -9.97 6.21
N VAL A 140 -8.19 -10.68 7.22
CA VAL A 140 -8.72 -12.00 7.61
C VAL A 140 -9.94 -11.92 8.53
N THR A 141 -10.29 -10.74 9.05
CA THR A 141 -11.47 -10.56 9.92
C THR A 141 -12.76 -10.29 9.13
N PHE A 142 -12.65 -9.98 7.83
CA PHE A 142 -13.80 -9.71 6.97
C PHE A 142 -14.41 -11.00 6.37
N LYS A 143 -15.62 -10.86 5.82
CA LYS A 143 -16.28 -11.89 5.01
C LYS A 143 -16.21 -11.50 3.53
N PRO A 144 -15.99 -12.46 2.60
CA PRO A 144 -15.73 -13.89 2.83
C PRO A 144 -14.43 -14.15 3.61
N MET A 145 -14.35 -15.28 4.32
CA MET A 145 -13.14 -15.57 5.11
C MET A 145 -11.94 -15.76 4.20
N LEU A 146 -10.90 -14.99 4.47
CA LEU A 146 -9.61 -15.09 3.80
C LEU A 146 -8.65 -15.88 4.70
N HIS A 147 -7.85 -16.75 4.09
CA HIS A 147 -6.82 -17.52 4.78
C HIS A 147 -5.44 -17.21 4.17
N PHE A 148 -4.47 -16.92 5.03
CA PHE A 148 -3.05 -16.88 4.71
C PHE A 148 -2.36 -18.03 5.43
N GLU A 149 -1.47 -18.73 4.73
CA GLU A 149 -0.61 -19.76 5.32
C GLU A 149 0.41 -19.14 6.28
N SER A 150 0.85 -17.93 5.96
CA SER A 150 1.71 -17.12 6.84
C SER A 150 1.60 -15.64 6.51
N VAL A 151 1.91 -14.80 7.50
CA VAL A 151 2.02 -13.36 7.34
C VAL A 151 3.36 -12.85 7.89
N VAL A 152 4.02 -11.99 7.14
CA VAL A 152 5.25 -11.30 7.53
C VAL A 152 4.90 -9.84 7.77
N LEU A 153 5.02 -9.41 9.03
CA LEU A 153 4.61 -8.09 9.49
C LEU A 153 5.86 -7.23 9.76
N CYS A 154 6.16 -6.30 8.86
CA CYS A 154 7.28 -5.38 8.99
C CYS A 154 6.81 -4.09 9.70
N ASP A 155 7.35 -3.83 10.88
CA ASP A 155 7.04 -2.64 11.70
C ASP A 155 5.52 -2.38 11.89
N PRO A 156 4.73 -3.39 12.34
CA PRO A 156 3.30 -3.20 12.54
C PRO A 156 3.02 -2.21 13.67
N MET A 157 2.19 -1.21 13.38
CA MET A 157 1.78 -0.20 14.34
C MET A 157 0.61 -0.74 15.18
N MET A 158 0.93 -1.49 16.23
CA MET A 158 -0.04 -2.09 17.16
C MET A 158 0.27 -1.64 18.59
N TYR A 159 -0.74 -1.12 19.28
CA TYR A 159 -0.63 -0.70 20.68
C TYR A 159 -1.76 -1.33 21.49
N SER A 160 -1.52 -1.57 22.77
CA SER A 160 -2.61 -1.95 23.68
C SER A 160 -3.47 -0.74 24.02
N GLN A 161 -4.76 -1.00 24.24
CA GLN A 161 -5.72 0.05 24.63
C GLN A 161 -5.24 0.83 25.87
N GLU A 162 -4.58 0.15 26.80
CA GLU A 162 -3.99 0.77 28.00
C GLU A 162 -2.81 1.72 27.70
N ILE A 163 -2.10 1.51 26.59
CA ILE A 163 -0.96 2.34 26.16
C ILE A 163 -1.41 3.45 25.19
N ASP A 164 -2.53 3.25 24.48
CA ASP A 164 -2.99 4.13 23.40
C ASP A 164 -3.42 5.53 23.87
N GLU A 165 -3.76 5.67 25.15
CA GLU A 165 -4.11 6.97 25.77
C GLU A 165 -2.90 7.71 26.37
N GLY A 166 -1.70 7.13 26.31
CA GLY A 166 -0.50 7.69 26.90
C GLY A 166 0.02 8.96 26.16
N PRO A 167 0.64 9.92 26.86
CA PRO A 167 1.21 11.13 26.25
C PRO A 167 2.23 10.85 25.13
N PHE A 168 2.93 9.72 25.21
CA PHE A 168 3.93 9.29 24.23
C PHE A 168 3.30 8.91 22.88
N ILE A 169 2.21 8.12 22.90
CA ILE A 169 1.50 7.70 21.68
C ILE A 169 0.82 8.92 21.06
N ARG A 170 0.11 9.72 21.86
CA ARG A 170 -0.52 10.97 21.38
C ARG A 170 0.48 11.92 20.73
N LYS A 171 1.68 12.05 21.29
CA LYS A 171 2.77 12.86 20.71
C LYS A 171 3.31 12.24 19.42
N THR A 172 3.49 10.92 19.37
CA THR A 172 4.01 10.20 18.21
C THR A 172 3.05 10.28 17.03
N VAL A 173 1.77 9.94 17.26
CA VAL A 173 0.68 10.04 16.29
C VAL A 173 0.49 11.49 15.83
N GLY A 174 0.45 12.44 16.79
CA GLY A 174 0.37 13.87 16.47
C GLY A 174 1.54 14.35 15.61
N GLY A 175 2.74 13.81 15.84
CA GLY A 175 3.93 14.06 15.03
C GLY A 175 3.78 13.59 13.58
N PHE A 176 3.23 12.39 13.34
CA PHE A 176 2.96 11.90 11.98
C PHE A 176 1.92 12.77 11.27
N VAL A 177 0.84 13.14 11.97
CA VAL A 177 -0.23 13.98 11.41
C VAL A 177 0.31 15.37 11.01
N GLU A 178 1.06 16.03 11.88
CA GLU A 178 1.63 17.34 11.60
C GLU A 178 2.71 17.30 10.51
N GLY A 179 3.52 16.23 10.48
CA GLY A 179 4.50 15.98 9.43
C GLY A 179 3.87 15.90 8.04
N GLY A 180 2.75 15.18 7.90
CA GLY A 180 2.00 15.06 6.64
C GLY A 180 1.49 16.40 6.13
N LYS A 181 0.92 17.24 7.01
CA LYS A 181 0.40 18.58 6.63
C LYS A 181 1.47 19.50 6.05
N ARG A 182 2.64 19.54 6.69
CA ARG A 182 3.76 20.43 6.34
C ARG A 182 4.58 19.93 5.16
N ARG A 183 4.32 18.72 4.67
CA ARG A 183 5.08 18.15 3.56
C ARG A 183 4.84 18.94 2.27
N ARG A 184 5.91 19.15 1.51
CA ARG A 184 5.82 19.61 0.12
C ARG A 184 5.10 18.54 -0.69
N ASP A 185 4.22 18.97 -1.57
CA ASP A 185 3.32 18.06 -2.31
C ASP A 185 3.17 18.40 -3.79
N ILE A 186 3.87 19.44 -4.25
CA ILE A 186 3.89 19.86 -5.65
C ILE A 186 5.34 20.15 -6.07
N TRP A 187 5.71 19.65 -7.24
CA TRP A 187 7.01 19.85 -7.87
C TRP A 187 6.83 20.20 -9.36
N PRO A 188 7.78 20.90 -10.00
CA PRO A 188 7.67 21.21 -11.43
C PRO A 188 7.67 19.96 -12.32
N SER A 189 8.43 18.92 -11.95
CA SER A 189 8.49 17.65 -12.67
C SER A 189 8.84 16.49 -11.74
N LYS A 190 8.67 15.24 -12.20
CA LYS A 190 9.14 14.04 -11.47
C LYS A 190 10.65 14.08 -11.19
N LYS A 191 11.44 14.62 -12.12
CA LYS A 191 12.89 14.78 -11.96
C LYS A 191 13.22 15.75 -10.82
N ASP A 192 12.55 16.91 -10.78
CA ASP A 192 12.73 17.88 -9.69
C ASP A 192 12.30 17.33 -8.33
N ALA A 193 11.26 16.48 -8.32
CA ALA A 193 10.86 15.76 -7.12
C ALA A 193 11.94 14.81 -6.62
N LEU A 194 12.49 13.98 -7.50
CA LEU A 194 13.59 13.06 -7.20
C LEU A 194 14.82 13.79 -6.66
N GLU A 195 15.26 14.85 -7.34
CA GLU A 195 16.38 15.70 -6.87
C GLU A 195 16.10 16.34 -5.52
N GLY A 196 14.85 16.76 -5.29
CA GLY A 196 14.41 17.30 -4.01
C GLY A 196 14.43 16.28 -2.88
N PHE A 197 14.03 15.03 -3.14
CA PHE A 197 14.07 13.96 -2.15
C PHE A 197 15.50 13.59 -1.77
N LEU A 198 16.42 13.49 -2.73
CA LEU A 198 17.82 13.15 -2.48
C LEU A 198 18.57 14.14 -1.57
N LYS A 199 18.10 15.39 -1.52
CA LYS A 199 18.65 16.43 -0.63
C LYS A 199 18.19 16.25 0.83
N ARG A 200 17.19 15.41 1.09
CA ARG A 200 16.63 15.18 2.44
C ARG A 200 17.32 13.98 3.11
N PRO A 201 17.83 14.13 4.34
CA PRO A 201 18.51 13.04 5.06
C PRO A 201 17.69 11.75 5.17
N ALA A 202 16.35 11.85 5.31
CA ALA A 202 15.45 10.70 5.40
C ALA A 202 15.49 9.80 4.15
N PHE A 203 15.68 10.38 2.97
CA PHE A 203 15.69 9.65 1.69
C PHE A 203 17.11 9.27 1.22
N GLN A 204 18.16 9.85 1.80
CA GLN A 204 19.55 9.50 1.46
C GLN A 204 19.92 8.06 1.84
N ARG A 205 19.21 7.48 2.82
CA ARG A 205 19.39 6.07 3.23
C ARG A 205 18.59 5.09 2.38
N TRP A 206 17.69 5.57 1.53
CA TRP A 206 16.87 4.69 0.72
C TRP A 206 17.70 4.05 -0.37
N ASN A 207 17.33 2.82 -0.75
CA ASN A 207 17.83 2.24 -1.98
C ASN A 207 17.49 3.18 -3.15
N ARG A 208 18.49 3.48 -3.99
CA ARG A 208 18.35 4.44 -5.08
C ARG A 208 17.22 4.08 -6.05
N LYS A 209 17.12 2.81 -6.42
CA LYS A 209 16.08 2.30 -7.31
C LYS A 209 14.69 2.41 -6.69
N ALA A 210 14.57 2.16 -5.39
CA ALA A 210 13.30 2.34 -4.69
C ALA A 210 12.82 3.80 -4.73
N LEU A 211 13.74 4.77 -4.56
CA LEU A 211 13.40 6.19 -4.64
C LEU A 211 13.02 6.64 -6.06
N GLU A 212 13.68 6.08 -7.08
CA GLU A 212 13.32 6.31 -8.48
C GLU A 212 11.92 5.77 -8.79
N ILE A 213 11.63 4.54 -8.37
CA ILE A 213 10.29 3.93 -8.47
C ILE A 213 9.25 4.77 -7.72
N TYR A 214 9.59 5.26 -6.53
CA TYR A 214 8.73 6.12 -5.73
C TYR A 214 8.32 7.38 -6.50
N CYS A 215 9.27 8.04 -7.16
CA CYS A 215 8.97 9.23 -7.96
C CYS A 215 8.25 8.89 -9.27
N GLU A 216 8.61 7.78 -9.91
CA GLU A 216 8.03 7.40 -11.20
C GLU A 216 6.55 7.01 -11.06
N HIS A 217 6.23 6.19 -10.06
CA HIS A 217 4.88 5.62 -9.91
C HIS A 217 4.04 6.37 -8.88
N GLY A 218 4.66 7.00 -7.88
CA GLY A 218 3.97 7.72 -6.81
C GLY A 218 3.54 9.14 -7.18
N LEU A 219 3.99 9.69 -8.31
CA LEU A 219 3.63 11.03 -8.79
C LEU A 219 2.67 10.99 -9.97
N VAL A 220 1.79 12.00 -10.05
CA VAL A 220 0.84 12.23 -11.14
C VAL A 220 0.95 13.67 -11.63
N GLU A 221 0.71 13.86 -12.93
CA GLU A 221 0.64 15.19 -13.55
C GLU A 221 -0.56 15.98 -13.01
N LEU A 222 -0.37 17.28 -12.88
CA LEU A 222 -1.41 18.26 -12.56
C LEU A 222 -2.00 18.85 -13.86
N PRO A 223 -3.28 19.26 -13.87
CA PRO A 223 -4.19 19.33 -12.72
C PRO A 223 -4.78 17.98 -12.33
N THR A 224 -5.10 17.83 -11.05
CA THR A 224 -5.89 16.71 -10.51
C THR A 224 -7.16 17.23 -9.86
N LEU A 225 -8.08 16.35 -9.50
CA LEU A 225 -9.32 16.73 -8.80
C LEU A 225 -9.07 17.47 -7.47
N ASN A 226 -7.94 17.20 -6.82
CA ASN A 226 -7.52 17.85 -5.57
C ASN A 226 -6.76 19.16 -5.80
N TYR A 227 -6.24 19.38 -7.01
CA TYR A 227 -5.45 20.54 -7.40
C TYR A 227 -5.82 20.99 -8.81
N PRO A 228 -7.05 21.54 -9.01
CA PRO A 228 -7.56 21.90 -10.34
C PRO A 228 -6.79 23.07 -10.97
N ASP A 229 -6.22 23.96 -10.16
CA ASP A 229 -5.59 25.21 -10.60
C ASP A 229 -4.06 25.20 -10.43
N LYS A 230 -3.44 24.01 -10.38
CA LYS A 230 -1.98 23.84 -10.20
C LYS A 230 -1.36 23.17 -11.40
N SER A 231 -0.04 23.31 -11.52
CA SER A 231 0.77 22.73 -12.58
C SER A 231 2.00 21.99 -12.02
N GLY A 232 2.60 21.14 -12.84
CA GLY A 232 3.69 20.25 -12.46
C GLY A 232 3.16 18.88 -12.04
N VAL A 233 3.76 18.28 -11.02
CA VAL A 233 3.39 16.96 -10.49
C VAL A 233 3.06 17.01 -9.01
N THR A 234 2.18 16.13 -8.57
CA THR A 234 1.80 15.91 -7.17
C THR A 234 1.82 14.43 -6.81
N LEU A 235 1.73 14.09 -5.52
CA LEU A 235 1.67 12.70 -5.08
C LEU A 235 0.29 12.12 -5.33
N LYS A 236 0.25 10.85 -5.74
CA LYS A 236 -0.98 10.08 -5.89
C LYS A 236 -1.63 9.73 -4.56
N CYS A 237 -0.86 9.76 -3.47
CA CYS A 237 -1.41 9.81 -2.13
C CYS A 237 -1.58 11.27 -1.69
N PHE A 238 -2.80 11.77 -1.76
CA PHE A 238 -3.11 13.15 -1.35
C PHE A 238 -2.89 13.33 0.16
N LYS A 239 -2.46 14.53 0.57
CA LYS A 239 -2.11 14.87 1.97
C LYS A 239 -3.10 14.41 3.03
N ASP A 240 -4.39 14.43 2.72
CA ASP A 240 -5.43 14.07 3.68
C ASP A 240 -5.46 12.56 3.96
N HIS A 241 -5.03 11.73 3.01
CA HIS A 241 -5.00 10.28 3.13
C HIS A 241 -3.70 9.73 3.73
N GLU A 242 -2.66 10.56 3.89
CA GLU A 242 -1.45 10.19 4.65
C GLU A 242 -1.61 10.37 6.17
N ARG A 243 -2.74 10.92 6.61
CA ARG A 243 -2.97 11.19 8.04
C ARG A 243 -3.25 9.88 8.76
N VAL A 244 -2.31 9.44 9.60
CA VAL A 244 -2.58 8.38 10.59
C VAL A 244 -3.57 8.94 11.61
N ARG A 245 -4.77 8.39 11.65
CA ARG A 245 -5.77 8.75 12.66
C ARG A 245 -5.51 7.94 13.93
N GLY A 246 -5.56 8.60 15.10
CA GLY A 246 -5.24 7.95 16.38
C GLY A 246 -6.20 6.83 16.76
N ASP A 247 -7.44 6.86 16.27
CA ASP A 247 -8.42 5.79 16.48
C ASP A 247 -8.06 4.50 15.73
N CYS A 248 -7.34 4.56 14.60
CA CYS A 248 -6.87 3.36 13.88
C CYS A 248 -5.93 2.47 14.72
N LEU A 249 -5.32 3.00 15.78
CA LEU A 249 -4.39 2.27 16.65
C LEU A 249 -5.10 1.51 17.78
N SER A 250 -6.23 2.03 18.26
CA SER A 250 -7.00 1.48 19.39
C SER A 250 -7.73 0.15 19.10
N PHE A 251 -8.02 -0.13 17.83
CA PHE A 251 -8.93 -1.22 17.43
C PHE A 251 -8.25 -2.58 17.22
N VAL A 252 -6.91 -2.64 17.14
CA VAL A 252 -6.21 -3.89 16.76
C VAL A 252 -6.29 -4.96 17.86
N LEU A 253 -6.53 -4.58 19.13
CA LEU A 253 -6.52 -5.52 20.27
C LEU A 253 -7.90 -5.82 20.89
N SER A 254 -9.01 -5.50 20.21
CA SER A 254 -10.37 -5.82 20.71
C SER A 254 -10.90 -7.19 20.23
N PHE A 255 -10.05 -8.04 19.65
CA PHE A 255 -10.41 -9.37 19.15
C PHE A 255 -9.83 -10.47 20.03
#